data_AF-A0A924H4F5-F1
#
_entry.id   AF-A0A924H4F5-F1
#
_cell.length_a   1.000
_cell.length_b   1.000
_cell.length_c   1.000
_cell.angle_alpha   90.00
_cell.angle_beta   90.00
_cell.angle_gamma   90.00
#
_symmetry.space_group_name_H-M   'P 1'
#
loop_
_entity.id
_entity.type
_entity.pdbx_description
1 polymer ?
#
loop_
_entity_poly.entity_id
_entity_poly.type
_entity_poly.pdbx_seq_one_letter_code
_entity_poly.pdbx_strand_id
1 'polypeptide(L)'
;MKTQVFLITPPFTQLNTPYPATAYIKGFLNTKNIPATQADLGIEVILKLFSKDGLQQLFATHNPQPITHNCKRILALQDEYIKTIDSVIAFLQGKNPTLALQI
;
A
#
# COMPACT_ATOMS: atom_id res chain seq x y z
N MET A 1 22.92 -26.85 -4.89
CA MET A 1 22.36 -25.52 -4.57
C MET A 1 21.65 -25.60 -3.23
N LYS A 2 21.84 -24.62 -2.33
CA LYS A 2 21.08 -24.55 -1.08
C LYS A 2 19.73 -23.91 -1.39
N THR A 3 18.64 -24.65 -1.29
CA THR A 3 17.29 -24.14 -1.56
C THR A 3 16.90 -23.13 -0.49
N GLN A 4 16.54 -21.91 -0.88
CA GLN A 4 16.08 -20.86 0.01
C GLN A 4 14.56 -20.72 -0.12
N VAL A 5 13.85 -20.68 1.01
CA VAL A 5 12.39 -20.51 1.01
C VAL A 5 12.06 -19.04 0.73
N PHE A 6 11.13 -18.79 -0.18
CA PHE A 6 10.57 -17.46 -0.43
C PHE A 6 9.07 -17.47 -0.14
N LEU A 7 8.66 -16.62 0.81
CA LEU A 7 7.28 -16.48 1.27
C LEU A 7 6.68 -15.21 0.67
N ILE A 8 5.52 -15.32 0.05
CA ILE A 8 4.86 -14.17 -0.60
C ILE A 8 3.49 -13.98 0.03
N THR A 9 3.21 -12.78 0.51
CA THR A 9 1.84 -12.33 0.72
C THR A 9 1.33 -11.82 -0.62
N PRO A 10 0.37 -12.49 -1.28
CA PRO A 10 -0.17 -12.03 -2.55
C PRO A 10 -0.97 -10.73 -2.36
N PRO A 11 -1.11 -9.90 -3.41
CA PRO A 11 -1.83 -8.64 -3.29
C PRO A 11 -3.33 -8.85 -3.02
N PHE A 12 -3.97 -7.86 -2.40
CA PHE A 12 -5.42 -7.76 -2.17
C PHE A 12 -6.09 -8.83 -1.30
N THR A 13 -5.34 -9.67 -0.60
CA THR A 13 -5.95 -10.71 0.26
C THR A 13 -6.52 -10.14 1.56
N GLN A 14 -5.91 -9.10 2.15
CA GLN A 14 -6.34 -8.51 3.45
C GLN A 14 -5.92 -7.03 3.60
N LEU A 15 -6.59 -6.13 2.88
CA LEU A 15 -6.28 -4.68 2.89
C LEU A 15 -6.34 -4.02 4.28
N ASN A 16 -7.21 -4.52 5.17
CA ASN A 16 -7.60 -3.81 6.39
C ASN A 16 -7.05 -4.45 7.67
N THR A 17 -6.24 -5.51 7.57
CA THR A 17 -5.77 -6.24 8.76
C THR A 17 -4.31 -6.62 8.57
N PRO A 18 -3.40 -6.18 9.46
CA PRO A 18 -2.04 -6.66 9.41
C PRO A 18 -2.06 -8.16 9.65
N TYR A 19 -1.74 -8.94 8.62
CA TYR A 19 -1.59 -10.38 8.74
C TYR A 19 -0.12 -10.75 8.50
N PRO A 20 0.72 -10.71 9.55
CA PRO A 20 2.15 -10.93 9.43
C PRO A 20 2.49 -12.42 9.29
N ALA A 21 1.67 -13.23 8.62
CA ALA A 21 1.86 -14.67 8.52
C ALA A 21 3.19 -15.05 7.90
N THR A 22 3.58 -14.41 6.79
CA THR A 22 4.88 -14.66 6.16
C THR A 22 6.04 -14.27 7.09
N ALA A 23 5.89 -13.21 7.90
CA ALA A 23 6.86 -12.84 8.92
C ALA A 23 6.95 -13.88 10.06
N TYR A 24 5.82 -14.39 10.55
CA TYR A 24 5.80 -15.45 11.56
C TYR A 24 6.36 -16.78 11.05
N ILE A 25 5.99 -17.19 9.85
CA ILE A 25 6.53 -18.41 9.21
C ILE A 25 8.03 -18.26 8.99
N LYS A 26 8.50 -17.12 8.48
CA LYS A 26 9.93 -16.81 8.38
C LYS A 26 10.61 -16.92 9.75
N GLY A 27 10.03 -16.33 10.79
CA GLY A 27 10.52 -16.41 12.16
C GLY A 27 10.67 -17.85 12.64
N PHE A 28 9.65 -18.67 12.44
CA PHE A 28 9.68 -20.10 12.77
C PHE A 28 10.75 -20.87 11.98
N LEU A 29 10.85 -20.68 10.66
CA LEU A 29 11.87 -21.33 9.83
C LEU A 29 13.29 -20.97 10.25
N ASN A 30 13.52 -19.71 10.64
CA ASN A 30 14.80 -19.26 11.19
C ASN A 30 15.16 -20.01 12.49
N THR A 31 14.20 -20.32 13.37
CA THR A 31 14.46 -21.16 14.57
C THR A 31 14.92 -22.58 14.24
N LYS A 32 14.65 -23.05 13.02
CA LYS A 32 15.07 -24.35 12.50
C LYS A 32 16.33 -24.27 11.63
N ASN A 33 17.01 -23.13 11.60
CA ASN A 33 18.16 -22.84 10.73
C ASN A 33 17.85 -23.02 9.23
N ILE A 34 16.58 -22.84 8.83
CA ILE A 34 16.15 -22.89 7.43
C ILE A 34 16.16 -21.45 6.88
N PRO A 35 17.01 -21.14 5.88
CA PRO A 35 17.04 -19.80 5.30
C PRO A 35 15.71 -19.46 4.61
N ALA A 36 15.08 -18.37 5.04
CA ALA A 36 13.83 -17.89 4.47
C ALA A 36 13.84 -16.37 4.25
N THR A 37 13.23 -15.94 3.15
CA THR A 37 12.96 -14.54 2.82
C THR A 37 11.45 -14.36 2.61
N GLN A 38 10.98 -13.12 2.74
CA GLN A 38 9.55 -12.82 2.57
C GLN A 38 9.38 -11.51 1.81
N ALA A 39 8.30 -11.41 1.03
CA ALA A 39 7.82 -10.18 0.41
C ALA A 39 6.31 -10.03 0.64
N ASP A 40 5.86 -8.78 0.79
CA ASP A 40 4.45 -8.45 0.93
C ASP A 40 4.01 -7.60 -0.25
N LEU A 41 3.46 -8.27 -1.27
CA LEU A 41 2.99 -7.59 -2.48
C LEU A 41 1.71 -6.79 -2.23
N GLY A 42 1.00 -7.06 -1.12
CA GLY A 42 -0.16 -6.27 -0.71
C GLY A 42 0.27 -4.84 -0.40
N ILE A 43 1.15 -4.67 0.58
CA ILE A 43 1.61 -3.33 0.97
C ILE A 43 2.38 -2.63 -0.15
N GLU A 44 3.19 -3.36 -0.94
CA GLU A 44 3.91 -2.79 -2.09
C GLU A 44 2.95 -2.21 -3.14
N VAL A 45 1.87 -2.92 -3.46
CA VAL A 45 0.86 -2.43 -4.42
C VAL A 45 0.10 -1.24 -3.84
N ILE A 46 -0.29 -1.28 -2.56
CA ILE A 46 -0.98 -0.17 -1.90
C ILE A 46 -0.12 1.09 -1.90
N LEU A 47 1.17 0.99 -1.55
CA LEU A 47 2.08 2.15 -1.57
C LEU A 47 2.32 2.66 -2.98
N LYS A 48 2.34 1.80 -3.98
CA LYS A 48 2.47 2.22 -5.38
C LYS A 48 1.22 2.96 -5.86
N LEU A 49 0.02 2.46 -5.54
CA LEU A 49 -1.25 3.07 -5.92
C LEU A 49 -1.50 4.40 -5.19
N PHE A 50 -1.32 4.39 -3.86
CA PHE A 50 -1.46 5.55 -3.00
C PHE A 50 -0.14 6.30 -2.90
N SER A 51 0.36 6.74 -4.04
CA SER A 51 1.46 7.68 -4.15
C SER A 51 1.02 8.81 -5.08
N LYS A 52 1.73 9.94 -5.06
CA LYS A 52 1.48 11.02 -6.02
C LYS A 52 1.44 10.52 -7.47
N ASP A 53 2.46 9.76 -7.86
CA ASP A 53 2.59 9.19 -9.20
C ASP A 53 1.46 8.19 -9.50
N GLY A 54 1.12 7.33 -8.54
CA GLY A 54 0.04 6.37 -8.66
C GLY A 54 -1.33 7.03 -8.86
N LEU A 55 -1.63 8.07 -8.08
CA LEU A 55 -2.87 8.83 -8.24
C LEU A 55 -2.90 9.62 -9.54
N GLN A 56 -1.79 10.25 -9.95
CA GLN A 56 -1.70 10.94 -11.24
C GLN A 56 -2.00 9.99 -12.41
N GLN A 57 -1.41 8.79 -12.39
CA GLN A 57 -1.68 7.77 -13.40
C GLN A 57 -3.14 7.31 -13.36
N LEU A 58 -3.70 7.11 -12.16
CA LEU A 58 -5.09 6.71 -11.98
C LEU A 58 -6.06 7.76 -12.54
N PHE A 59 -5.87 9.04 -12.22
CA PHE A 59 -6.71 10.13 -12.71
C PHE A 59 -6.53 10.39 -14.21
N ALA A 60 -5.35 10.10 -14.77
CA ALA A 60 -5.09 10.17 -16.20
C ALA A 60 -5.79 9.05 -16.99
N THR A 61 -6.28 7.99 -16.33
CA THR A 61 -7.08 6.97 -17.01
C THR A 61 -8.38 7.58 -17.53
N HIS A 62 -8.67 7.35 -18.82
CA HIS A 62 -9.86 7.88 -19.46
C HIS A 62 -11.11 7.27 -18.83
N ASN A 63 -11.92 8.08 -18.17
CA ASN A 63 -13.20 7.65 -17.63
C ASN A 63 -14.34 8.29 -18.45
N PRO A 64 -15.17 7.52 -19.16
CA PRO A 64 -16.41 8.07 -19.71
C PRO A 64 -17.24 8.63 -18.55
N GLN A 65 -17.66 9.89 -18.67
CA GLN A 65 -18.56 10.67 -17.79
C GLN A 65 -18.90 10.02 -16.42
N PRO A 66 -18.42 10.55 -15.28
CA PRO A 66 -18.65 9.96 -13.96
C PRO A 66 -20.14 9.77 -13.65
N ILE A 67 -20.53 8.52 -13.40
CA ILE A 67 -21.92 8.07 -13.28
C ILE A 67 -22.56 8.52 -11.96
N THR A 68 -21.78 8.62 -10.87
CA THR A 68 -22.28 8.92 -9.52
C THR A 68 -21.82 10.27 -9.01
N HIS A 69 -22.59 10.86 -8.08
CA HIS A 69 -22.19 12.10 -7.38
C HIS A 69 -20.84 11.95 -6.66
N ASN A 70 -20.58 10.78 -6.07
CA ASN A 70 -19.31 10.52 -5.40
C ASN A 70 -18.12 10.54 -6.39
N CYS A 71 -18.26 9.91 -7.56
CA CYS A 71 -17.22 9.96 -8.60
C CYS A 71 -16.96 11.39 -9.07
N LYS A 72 -18.01 12.20 -9.27
CA LYS A 72 -17.87 13.62 -9.63
C LYS A 72 -17.09 14.40 -8.58
N ARG A 73 -17.41 14.19 -7.30
CA ARG A 73 -16.71 14.82 -6.18
C ARG A 73 -15.24 14.38 -6.11
N ILE A 74 -14.97 13.09 -6.25
CA ILE A 74 -13.59 12.57 -6.23
C ILE A 74 -12.74 13.20 -7.35
N LEU A 75 -13.29 13.31 -8.56
CA LEU A 75 -12.60 13.95 -9.68
C LEU A 75 -12.42 15.45 -9.47
N ALA A 76 -13.40 16.15 -8.90
CA ALA A 76 -13.28 17.57 -8.56
C ALA A 76 -12.19 17.84 -7.50
N LEU A 77 -11.90 16.87 -6.65
CA LEU A 77 -10.89 16.94 -5.59
C LEU A 77 -9.53 16.33 -6.00
N GLN A 78 -9.34 15.99 -7.28
CA GLN A 78 -8.13 15.33 -7.77
C GLN A 78 -6.84 16.01 -7.31
N ASP A 79 -6.74 17.33 -7.45
CA ASP A 79 -5.54 18.09 -7.10
C ASP A 79 -5.27 18.04 -5.59
N GLU A 80 -6.32 18.01 -4.77
CA GLU A 80 -6.21 17.89 -3.32
C GLU A 80 -5.69 16.50 -2.90
N TYR A 81 -6.20 15.43 -3.53
CA TYR A 81 -5.69 14.09 -3.32
C TYR A 81 -4.21 13.96 -3.70
N ILE A 82 -3.83 14.43 -4.90
CA ILE A 82 -2.44 14.38 -5.38
C ILE A 82 -1.50 15.19 -4.48
N LYS A 83 -1.97 16.34 -3.95
CA LYS A 83 -1.19 17.19 -3.06
C LYS A 83 -0.93 16.55 -1.69
N THR A 84 -1.87 15.75 -1.18
CA THR A 84 -1.86 15.30 0.23
C THR A 84 -1.40 13.86 0.41
N ILE A 85 -1.50 13.02 -0.62
CA ILE A 85 -1.37 11.55 -0.46
C ILE A 85 -0.03 11.11 0.14
N ASP A 86 1.10 11.66 -0.29
CA ASP A 86 2.41 11.24 0.20
C ASP A 86 2.58 11.59 1.70
N SER A 87 2.07 12.76 2.11
CA SER A 87 2.07 13.17 3.53
C SER A 87 1.19 12.26 4.37
N VAL A 88 0.00 11.91 3.88
CA VAL A 88 -0.91 10.97 4.56
C VAL A 88 -0.27 9.60 4.72
N ILE A 89 0.38 9.08 3.68
CA ILE A 89 1.06 7.78 3.74
C ILE A 89 2.26 7.83 4.69
N ALA A 90 3.05 8.91 4.67
CA ALA A 90 4.13 9.09 5.62
C ALA A 90 3.62 9.14 7.08
N PHE A 91 2.50 9.81 7.32
CA PHE A 91 1.83 9.82 8.63
C PHE A 91 1.37 8.42 9.06
N LEU A 92 0.66 7.69 8.19
CA LEU A 92 0.18 6.34 8.48
C LEU A 92 1.31 5.33 8.73
N GLN A 93 2.48 5.55 8.13
CA GLN A 93 3.69 4.76 8.38
C GLN A 93 4.48 5.21 9.62
N GLY A 94 3.99 6.21 10.37
CA GLY A 94 4.68 6.76 11.54
C GLY A 94 5.93 7.59 11.21
N LYS A 95 6.13 7.97 9.93
CA LYS A 95 7.30 8.73 9.45
C LYS A 95 7.11 10.24 9.55
N ASN A 96 5.88 10.73 9.63
CA ASN A 96 5.57 12.15 9.75
C ASN A 96 4.40 12.40 10.72
N PRO A 97 4.64 12.41 12.05
CA PRO A 97 3.58 12.55 13.05
C PRO A 97 2.96 13.95 13.10
N THR A 98 3.63 14.99 12.56
CA THR A 98 3.17 16.38 12.66
C THR A 98 1.95 16.69 11.80
N LEU A 99 1.62 15.81 10.83
CA LEU A 99 0.40 15.95 10.03
C LEU A 99 -0.87 15.91 10.90
N ALA A 100 -0.86 15.18 12.02
CA ALA A 100 -1.99 15.12 12.96
C ALA A 100 -2.35 16.49 13.56
N LEU A 101 -1.46 17.48 13.52
CA LEU A 101 -1.69 18.83 14.01
C LEU A 101 -2.25 19.77 12.94
N GLN A 102 -2.38 19.30 11.70
CA GLN A 102 -2.84 20.09 10.54
C GLN A 102 -4.25 19.70 10.06
N ILE A 103 -4.88 18.73 10.73
CA ILE A 103 -6.24 18.21 10.51
C ILE A 103 -7.07 18.49 11.77
#